data_AF-A0A2W7RLS2-F1
#
_entry.id   AF-A0A2W7RLS2-F1
#
_cell.length_a   1.000
_cell.length_b   1.000
_cell.length_c   1.000
_cell.angle_alpha   90.00
_cell.angle_beta   90.00
_cell.angle_gamma   90.00
#
_symmetry.space_group_name_H-M   'P 1'
#
loop_
_entity.id
_entity.type
_entity.pdbx_description
1 polymer ?
#
loop_
_entity_poly.entity_id
_entity_poly.type
_entity_poly.pdbx_seq_one_letter_code
_entity_poly.pdbx_strand_id
1 'polypeptide(L)'
;MTEIRNAILAGLAFGLLLGLFFAVRFDTHYALIAGPVSGLAFGTALYFFVTSKTVKKQTQIANLDGKPIIRSGGANHFINGEAVGGKLYLLTDKLQFQSHCLVLK
;
A
#
# COMPACT_ATOMS: atom_id res chain seq x y z
N MET A 1 -11.93 -4.84 -5.77
CA MET A 1 -11.13 -6.00 -6.28
C MET A 1 -9.66 -5.64 -6.42
N THR A 2 -9.34 -4.37 -6.71
CA THR A 2 -7.97 -3.86 -6.81
C THR A 2 -7.20 -3.96 -5.50
N GLU A 3 -7.85 -3.72 -4.37
CA GLU A 3 -7.24 -3.64 -3.04
C GLU A 3 -6.77 -5.00 -2.56
N ILE A 4 -7.63 -6.02 -2.66
CA ILE A 4 -7.30 -7.40 -2.28
C ILE A 4 -6.20 -7.97 -3.18
N ARG A 5 -6.26 -7.71 -4.50
CA ARG A 5 -5.21 -8.12 -5.43
C ARG A 5 -3.87 -7.47 -5.07
N ASN A 6 -3.87 -6.16 -4.81
CA ASN A 6 -2.64 -5.45 -4.46
C ASN A 6 -2.09 -5.93 -3.10
N ALA A 7 -2.95 -6.23 -2.13
CA ALA A 7 -2.54 -6.79 -0.84
C ALA A 7 -1.93 -8.19 -0.97
N ILE A 8 -2.51 -9.05 -1.82
CA ILE A 8 -1.94 -10.37 -2.12
C ILE A 8 -0.56 -10.23 -2.78
N LEU A 9 -0.44 -9.39 -3.82
CA LEU A 9 0.84 -9.16 -4.50
C LEU A 9 1.90 -8.59 -3.56
N ALA A 10 1.53 -7.64 -2.70
CA ALA A 10 2.42 -7.08 -1.70
C ALA A 10 2.84 -8.11 -0.64
N GLY A 11 1.90 -8.93 -0.16
CA GLY A 11 2.20 -10.03 0.76
C GLY A 11 3.15 -11.06 0.16
N LEU A 12 2.93 -11.47 -1.10
CA LEU A 12 3.83 -12.37 -1.82
C LEU A 12 5.23 -11.76 -2.00
N ALA A 13 5.31 -10.51 -2.45
CA ALA A 13 6.59 -9.83 -2.63
C ALA A 13 7.35 -9.69 -1.29
N PHE A 14 6.66 -9.28 -0.23
CA PHE A 14 7.24 -9.15 1.10
C PHE A 14 7.72 -10.50 1.66
N GLY A 15 6.88 -11.53 1.60
CA GLY A 15 7.21 -12.86 2.08
C GLY A 15 8.38 -13.49 1.33
N LEU A 16 8.47 -13.28 0.01
CA LEU A 16 9.60 -13.73 -0.80
C LEU A 16 10.90 -13.02 -0.43
N LEU A 17 10.89 -11.68 -0.34
CA LEU A 17 12.08 -10.90 0.01
C LEU A 17 12.56 -11.20 1.42
N LEU A 18 11.64 -11.26 2.39
CA LEU A 18 11.98 -11.57 3.77
C LEU A 18 12.42 -13.03 3.93
N GLY A 19 11.77 -13.97 3.24
CA GLY A 19 12.18 -15.36 3.20
C GLY A 19 13.60 -15.52 2.64
N LEU A 20 13.91 -14.82 1.54
CA LEU A 20 15.27 -14.80 0.98
C LEU A 20 16.28 -14.22 1.98
N PHE A 21 15.94 -13.12 2.65
CA PHE A 21 16.77 -12.56 3.72
C PHE A 21 17.05 -13.59 4.82
N PHE A 22 16.03 -14.32 5.28
CA PHE A 22 16.20 -15.37 6.29
C PHE A 22 17.05 -16.54 5.79
N ALA A 23 16.90 -16.93 4.53
CA ALA A 23 17.71 -18.01 3.93
C ALA A 23 19.20 -17.63 3.89
N VAL A 24 19.52 -16.38 3.54
CA VAL A 24 20.90 -15.89 3.48
C VAL A 24 21.50 -15.67 4.87
N ARG A 25 20.71 -15.16 5.82
CA ARG A 25 21.24 -14.71 7.13
C ARG A 25 21.24 -15.80 8.20
N PHE A 26 20.38 -16.80 8.06
CA PHE A 26 20.17 -17.87 9.03
C PHE A 26 20.24 -19.23 8.33
N ASP A 27 19.11 -19.88 8.07
CA ASP A 27 19.02 -21.17 7.40
C ASP A 27 17.72 -21.28 6.60
N THR A 28 17.70 -22.16 5.61
CA THR A 28 16.55 -22.40 4.72
C THR A 28 15.30 -22.83 5.47
N HIS A 29 15.42 -23.57 6.58
CA HIS A 29 14.26 -23.95 7.40
C HIS A 29 13.52 -22.74 7.97
N TYR A 30 14.26 -21.71 8.43
CA TYR A 30 13.64 -20.46 8.88
C TYR A 30 12.96 -19.73 7.73
N ALA A 31 13.57 -19.71 6.54
CA ALA A 31 12.98 -19.07 5.36
C ALA A 31 11.64 -19.70 4.94
N LEU A 32 11.55 -21.03 4.95
CA LEU A 32 10.35 -21.78 4.56
C LEU A 32 9.15 -21.52 5.48
N ILE A 33 9.40 -21.15 6.74
CA ILE A 33 8.35 -20.82 7.71
C ILE A 33 8.10 -19.31 7.73
N ALA A 34 9.16 -18.51 7.94
CA ALA A 34 9.06 -17.07 8.12
C ALA A 34 8.56 -16.36 6.86
N GLY A 35 8.96 -16.79 5.66
CA GLY A 35 8.52 -16.19 4.40
C GLY A 35 7.00 -16.23 4.22
N PRO A 36 6.37 -17.42 4.19
CA PRO A 36 4.92 -17.54 4.07
C PRO A 36 4.14 -16.88 5.20
N VAL A 37 4.56 -17.08 6.46
CA VAL A 37 3.88 -16.50 7.63
C VAL A 37 3.92 -14.97 7.58
N SER A 38 5.08 -14.39 7.29
CA SER A 38 5.25 -12.94 7.21
C SER A 38 4.52 -12.35 6.01
N GLY A 39 4.53 -13.02 4.86
CA GLY A 39 3.79 -12.59 3.67
C GLY A 39 2.27 -12.56 3.90
N LEU A 40 1.74 -13.61 4.54
CA LEU A 40 0.33 -13.65 4.92
C LEU A 40 -0.02 -12.57 5.95
N ALA A 41 0.80 -12.41 6.99
CA ALA A 41 0.59 -11.39 8.02
C ALA A 41 0.63 -9.98 7.42
N PHE A 42 1.64 -9.69 6.58
CA PHE A 42 1.80 -8.39 5.94
C PHE A 42 0.69 -8.09 4.95
N GLY A 43 0.35 -9.04 4.06
CA GLY A 43 -0.74 -8.87 3.09
C GLY A 43 -2.08 -8.62 3.78
N THR A 44 -2.37 -9.38 4.84
CA THR A 44 -3.58 -9.21 5.67
C THR A 44 -3.60 -7.83 6.33
N ALA A 45 -2.52 -7.45 7.01
CA ALA A 45 -2.40 -6.15 7.67
C ALA A 45 -2.57 -4.99 6.67
N LEU A 46 -1.93 -5.08 5.51
CA LEU A 46 -2.03 -4.09 4.45
C LEU A 46 -3.46 -3.99 3.89
N TYR A 47 -4.14 -5.12 3.69
CA TYR A 47 -5.53 -5.14 3.25
C TYR A 47 -6.44 -4.39 4.23
N PHE A 48 -6.33 -4.68 5.53
CA PHE A 48 -7.11 -3.96 6.55
C PHE A 48 -6.74 -2.48 6.62
N PHE A 49 -5.46 -2.15 6.49
CA PHE A 49 -4.99 -0.77 6.46
C PHE A 49 -5.64 0.03 5.31
N VAL A 50 -5.51 -0.42 4.07
CA VAL A 50 -6.01 0.31 2.89
C VAL A 50 -7.53 0.33 2.80
N THR A 51 -8.21 -0.65 3.41
CA THR A 51 -9.68 -0.71 3.44
C THR A 51 -10.30 0.01 4.63
N SER A 52 -9.49 0.43 5.61
CA SER A 52 -9.93 1.10 6.83
C SER A 52 -10.70 2.39 6.54
N LYS A 53 -11.67 2.70 7.41
CA LYS A 53 -12.45 3.95 7.31
C LYS A 53 -11.55 5.18 7.41
N THR A 54 -10.51 5.12 8.25
CA THR A 54 -9.56 6.21 8.47
C THR A 54 -8.79 6.54 7.19
N VAL A 55 -8.13 5.56 6.57
CA VAL A 55 -7.35 5.78 5.34
C VAL A 55 -8.27 6.24 4.20
N LYS A 56 -9.45 5.64 4.06
CA LYS A 56 -10.43 6.07 3.04
C LYS A 56 -10.86 7.52 3.23
N LYS A 57 -11.14 7.95 4.47
CA LYS A 57 -11.53 9.33 4.77
C LYS A 57 -10.39 10.31 4.54
N GLN A 58 -9.17 9.99 4.98
CA GLN A 58 -8.02 10.87 4.83
C GLN A 58 -7.56 11.04 3.37
N THR A 59 -7.71 10.00 2.56
CA THR A 59 -7.33 10.02 1.14
C THR A 59 -8.43 10.53 0.22
N GLN A 60 -9.60 10.89 0.76
CA GLN A 60 -10.71 11.44 -0.02
C GLN A 60 -10.43 12.89 -0.43
N ILE A 61 -10.67 13.21 -1.70
CA ILE A 61 -10.66 14.59 -2.19
C ILE A 61 -12.07 15.21 -2.03
N ALA A 62 -12.14 16.40 -1.46
CA ALA A 62 -13.37 17.20 -1.38
C ALA A 62 -13.47 18.12 -2.60
N ASN A 63 -14.70 18.40 -3.05
CA ASN A 63 -15.01 19.30 -4.17
C ASN A 63 -14.31 18.94 -5.49
N LEU A 64 -15.00 18.14 -6.28
CA LEU A 64 -14.63 17.88 -7.66
C LEU A 64 -15.10 18.98 -8.63
N ASP A 65 -15.72 20.09 -8.19
CA ASP A 65 -16.42 21.04 -9.10
C ASP A 65 -17.35 20.33 -10.12
N GLY A 66 -17.87 19.15 -9.76
CA GLY A 66 -18.63 18.27 -10.68
C GLY A 66 -17.80 17.47 -11.70
N LYS A 67 -16.47 17.57 -11.69
CA LYS A 67 -15.56 16.87 -12.61
C LYS A 67 -15.50 15.37 -12.31
N PRO A 68 -15.60 14.50 -13.34
CA PRO A 68 -15.58 13.07 -13.14
C PRO A 68 -14.17 12.56 -12.81
N ILE A 69 -14.08 11.61 -11.88
CA ILE A 69 -12.86 10.82 -11.64
C ILE A 69 -12.79 9.75 -12.73
N ILE A 70 -11.78 9.85 -13.60
CA ILE A 70 -11.51 8.84 -14.64
C ILE A 70 -10.97 7.57 -13.99
N ARG A 71 -10.03 7.72 -13.05
CA ARG A 71 -9.41 6.60 -12.33
C ARG A 71 -8.88 7.05 -10.98
N SER A 72 -8.84 6.13 -10.02
CA SER A 72 -8.12 6.33 -8.76
C SER A 72 -7.45 5.04 -8.28
N GLY A 73 -6.39 5.17 -7.48
CA GLY A 73 -5.66 4.04 -6.92
C GLY A 73 -4.66 4.46 -5.83
N GLY A 74 -4.26 3.53 -4.97
CA GLY A 74 -3.22 3.77 -3.98
C GLY A 74 -1.88 4.10 -4.66
N ALA A 75 -1.16 5.07 -4.10
CA ALA A 75 0.13 5.52 -4.60
C ALA A 75 0.99 6.07 -3.45
N ASN A 76 2.30 6.14 -3.67
CA ASN A 76 3.23 6.82 -2.78
C ASN A 76 3.78 8.06 -3.48
N HIS A 77 3.95 9.16 -2.75
CA HIS A 77 4.62 10.36 -3.20
C HIS A 77 5.91 10.55 -2.39
N PHE A 78 7.04 10.69 -3.08
CA PHE A 78 8.33 10.91 -2.43
C PHE A 78 8.54 12.40 -2.19
N ILE A 79 8.56 12.82 -0.93
CA ILE A 79 8.79 14.21 -0.51
C ILE A 79 10.00 14.20 0.41
N ASN A 80 11.04 14.98 0.09
CA ASN A 80 12.27 15.10 0.89
C ASN A 80 12.97 13.76 1.21
N GLY A 81 12.87 12.77 0.32
CA GLY A 81 13.45 11.44 0.52
C GLY A 81 12.55 10.46 1.29
N GLU A 82 11.38 10.88 1.74
CA GLU A 82 10.41 10.04 2.45
C GLU A 82 9.24 9.66 1.54
N ALA A 83 8.83 8.39 1.59
CA ALA A 83 7.64 7.91 0.89
C ALA A 83 6.39 8.18 1.73
N VAL A 84 5.53 9.08 1.25
CA VAL A 84 4.22 9.36 1.86
C VAL A 84 3.14 8.60 1.10
N GLY A 85 2.43 7.71 1.79
CA GLY A 85 1.34 6.93 1.19
C GLY A 85 0.04 7.74 1.04
N GLY A 86 -0.73 7.41 0.01
CA GLY A 86 -1.97 8.11 -0.31
C GLY A 86 -2.74 7.48 -1.46
N LYS A 87 -3.61 8.28 -2.07
CA LYS A 87 -4.36 7.93 -3.27
C LYS A 87 -4.08 8.95 -4.37
N LEU A 88 -3.81 8.46 -5.56
CA LEU A 88 -3.68 9.27 -6.77
C LEU A 88 -4.99 9.21 -7.55
N TYR A 89 -5.47 10.38 -7.95
CA TYR A 89 -6.66 10.59 -8.74
C TYR A 89 -6.30 11.13 -10.12
N LEU A 90 -6.87 10.52 -11.15
CA LEU A 90 -6.87 11.03 -12.51
C LEU A 90 -8.22 11.68 -12.79
N LEU A 91 -8.20 12.99 -12.97
CA LEU A 91 -9.33 13.81 -13.40
C LEU A 91 -9.15 14.17 -14.89
N THR A 92 -10.15 14.82 -15.48
CA THR A 92 -10.12 15.24 -16.89
C THR A 92 -9.05 16.29 -17.19
N ASP A 93 -8.63 17.06 -16.19
CA ASP A 93 -7.75 18.23 -16.34
C ASP A 93 -6.45 18.13 -15.53
N LYS A 94 -6.37 17.22 -14.54
CA LYS A 94 -5.21 17.11 -13.66
C LYS A 94 -5.04 15.73 -13.04
N LEU A 95 -3.83 15.50 -12.55
CA LEU A 95 -3.52 14.47 -11.57
C LEU A 95 -3.52 15.09 -10.17
N GLN A 96 -4.21 14.47 -9.21
CA GLN A 96 -4.27 14.94 -7.84
C GLN A 96 -3.90 13.82 -6.87
N PHE A 97 -2.84 14.03 -6.09
CA PHE A 97 -2.43 13.12 -5.02
C PHE A 97 -2.98 13.61 -3.68
N GLN A 98 -3.54 12.68 -2.89
CA GLN A 98 -4.02 12.94 -1.54
C GLN A 98 -3.43 11.91 -0.57
N SER A 99 -2.55 12.36 0.32
CA SER A 99 -1.90 11.51 1.32
C SER A 99 -2.86 11.06 2.42
N HIS A 100 -2.61 9.88 3.00
CA HIS A 100 -3.13 9.59 4.33
C HIS A 100 -2.17 10.18 5.38
N CYS A 101 -2.68 11.00 6.31
CA CYS A 101 -1.88 11.56 7.41
C CYS A 101 -1.60 10.50 8.48
N LEU A 102 -0.83 9.47 8.12
CA LEU A 102 -0.29 8.49 9.06
C LEU A 102 1.21 8.73 9.33
N VAL A 103 1.89 9.48 8.47
CA VAL A 103 3.24 9.97 8.73
C VAL A 103 3.11 11.11 9.74
N LEU A 104 3.67 10.89 10.93
CA LEU A 104 3.71 11.84 12.04
C LEU A 104 4.31 13.17 11.56
N LYS A 105 3.64 14.28 11.90
CA LYS A 105 4.27 15.60 11.93
C LYS A 105 5.24 15.67 13.11
#